data_AF-A0A3D0PUL5-F1
#
_entry.id   AF-A0A3D0PUL5-F1
#
_cell.length_a   1.000
_cell.length_b   1.000
_cell.length_c   1.000
_cell.angle_alpha   90.00
_cell.angle_beta   90.00
_cell.angle_gamma   90.00
#
_symmetry.space_group_name_H-M   'P 1'
#
loop_
_entity.id
_entity.type
_entity.pdbx_description
1 polymer ?
#
loop_
_entity_poly.entity_id
_entity_poly.type
_entity_poly.pdbx_seq_one_letter_code
_entity_poly.pdbx_strand_id
1 'polypeptide(L)' 'KDMVCSPAGTTIEAVRVLEETGFRGSVMAAMKACTDKAKSV' A
#
# COMPACT_ATOMS: atom_id res chain seq x y z
N LYS A 1 -3.76 9.94 -4.73
CA LYS A 1 -4.26 9.48 -6.06
C LYS A 1 -4.52 10.68 -6.97
N ASP A 2 -4.98 11.79 -6.40
CA ASP A 2 -5.72 12.83 -7.14
C ASP A 2 -4.84 13.82 -7.92
N MET A 3 -3.52 13.83 -7.70
CA MET A 3 -2.58 14.75 -8.39
C MET A 3 -1.67 14.08 -9.43
N VAL A 4 -1.68 12.74 -9.53
CA VAL A 4 -0.78 11.96 -10.43
C VAL A 4 -1.51 10.89 -11.25
N CYS A 5 -2.77 10.61 -10.92
CA CYS A 5 -3.61 9.68 -11.67
C CYS A 5 -4.54 10.49 -12.58
N SER A 6 -4.20 10.60 -13.85
CA SER A 6 -5.12 11.14 -14.85
C SER A 6 -6.41 10.28 -14.90
N PRO A 7 -7.59 10.87 -15.13
CA PRO A 7 -8.83 10.11 -15.33
C PRO A 7 -8.65 9.07 -16.44
N ALA A 8 -9.05 7.81 -16.19
CA ALA A 8 -8.89 6.66 -17.09
C ALA A 8 -7.45 6.38 -17.58
N GLY A 9 -6.43 6.91 -16.89
CA GLY A 9 -5.02 6.67 -17.22
C GLY A 9 -4.49 5.32 -16.70
N THR A 10 -3.34 4.91 -17.21
CA THR A 10 -2.68 3.66 -16.78
C THR A 10 -2.32 3.65 -15.29
N THR A 11 -2.03 4.81 -14.71
CA THR A 11 -1.69 4.96 -13.29
C THR A 11 -2.87 4.64 -12.38
N ILE A 12 -4.11 5.02 -12.74
CA ILE A 12 -5.28 4.73 -11.90
C ILE A 12 -5.60 3.23 -11.88
N GLU A 13 -5.36 2.54 -12.99
CA GLU A 13 -5.53 1.10 -13.12
C GLU A 13 -4.48 0.33 -12.31
N ALA A 14 -3.22 0.78 -12.36
CA ALA A 14 -2.16 0.23 -11.51
C ALA A 14 -2.48 0.41 -10.01
N VAL A 15 -2.90 1.61 -9.60
CA VAL A 15 -3.30 1.87 -8.21
C VAL A 15 -4.49 1.01 -7.81
N ARG A 16 -5.49 0.83 -8.68
CA ARG A 16 -6.64 -0.03 -8.40
C ARG A 16 -6.22 -1.47 -8.10
N VAL A 17 -5.34 -2.06 -8.92
CA VAL A 17 -4.84 -3.42 -8.68
C VAL A 17 -4.05 -3.50 -7.37
N LEU A 18 -3.26 -2.49 -7.03
CA LEU A 18 -2.55 -2.44 -5.75
C LEU A 18 -3.51 -2.38 -4.55
N GLU A 19 -4.60 -1.63 -4.66
CA GLU A 19 -5.63 -1.58 -3.61
C GLU A 19 -6.43 -2.89 -3.52
N GLU A 20 -6.83 -3.48 -4.65
CA GLU A 20 -7.54 -4.78 -4.71
C GLU A 20 -6.70 -5.92 -4.11
N THR A 21 -5.38 -5.89 -4.31
CA THR A 21 -4.43 -6.85 -3.71
C THR A 21 -4.07 -6.51 -2.27
N GLY A 22 -4.68 -5.48 -1.66
CA GLY A 22 -4.53 -5.16 -0.25
C GLY A 22 -3.18 -4.53 0.12
N PHE A 23 -2.48 -3.92 -0.84
CA PHE A 23 -1.13 -3.37 -0.66
C PHE A 23 -0.97 -2.51 0.61
N ARG A 24 -1.92 -1.60 0.89
CA ARG A 24 -1.90 -0.75 2.08
C ARG A 24 -1.93 -1.57 3.38
N GLY A 25 -2.77 -2.61 3.43
CA GLY A 25 -2.87 -3.51 4.57
C GLY A 25 -1.58 -4.29 4.79
N SER A 26 -0.99 -4.81 3.70
CA SER A 26 0.29 -5.53 3.74
C SER A 26 1.43 -4.68 4.31
N VAL A 27 1.54 -3.42 3.89
CA VAL A 27 2.55 -2.49 4.42
C VAL A 27 2.34 -2.21 5.91
N MET A 28 1.09 -1.97 6.33
CA MET A 28 0.78 -1.73 7.75
C MET A 28 1.10 -2.95 8.63
N ALA A 29 0.73 -4.15 8.17
CA ALA A 29 1.01 -5.40 8.88
C ALA A 29 2.53 -5.66 8.99
N ALA A 30 3.27 -5.44 7.91
CA ALA A 30 4.71 -5.57 7.89
C ALA A 30 5.38 -4.62 8.90
N MET A 31 4.98 -3.33 8.92
CA MET A 31 5.53 -2.35 9.85
C MET A 31 5.19 -2.67 11.31
N LYS A 32 4.00 -3.21 11.57
CA LYS A 32 3.64 -3.70 12.91
C LYS A 32 4.55 -4.85 13.34
N ALA A 33 4.75 -5.85 12.48
CA ALA A 33 5.65 -6.97 12.77
C ALA A 33 7.10 -6.50 13.01
N CYS A 34 7.60 -5.55 12.22
CA CYS A 34 8.91 -4.93 12.44
C CYS A 34 8.99 -4.23 13.81
N THR A 35 7.96 -3.47 14.18
CA THR A 35 7.90 -2.76 15.46
C THR A 35 7.85 -3.72 16.64
N ASP A 36 7.04 -4.78 16.54
CA ASP A 36 6.92 -5.80 17.57
C ASP A 36 8.26 -6.56 17.74
N LYS A 37 8.95 -6.87 16.64
CA LYS A 37 10.29 -7.47 16.68
C LYS A 37 11.29 -6.54 17.34
N ALA A 38 11.31 -5.26 16.99
CA ALA A 38 12.24 -4.28 17.56
C ALA A 38 12.06 -4.09 19.07
N LYS A 39 10.82 -4.19 19.58
CA LYS A 39 10.52 -4.12 21.03
C LYS A 39 10.88 -5.40 21.79
N SER A 40 11.03 -6.52 21.09
CA SER A 40 11.40 -7.82 21.67
C SER A 40 12.92 -8.05 21.76
N VAL A 41 13.71 -7.03 21.41
CA VAL A 41 15.18 -7.01 21.48
C VAL A 41 15.63 -6.18 22.68
#